data_AF-V5GLN3-F1
#
_entry.id   AF-V5GLN3-F1
#
_cell.length_a   1.000
_cell.length_b   1.000
_cell.length_c   1.000
_cell.angle_alpha   90.00
_cell.angle_beta   90.00
_cell.angle_gamma   90.00
#
_symmetry.space_group_name_H-M   'P 1'
#
loop_
_entity.id
_entity.type
_entity.pdbx_description
1 polymer ?
#
loop_
_entity_poly.entity_id
_entity_poly.type
_entity_poly.pdbx_seq_one_letter_code
_entity_poly.pdbx_strand_id
1 'polypeptide(L)'
;ESFSEKNVMEKWVQIFSVDVASDNLNEMFKLVSYIISIPVGNAFCERVFSIMEALWTKERNRLSISQVKSEIQVRLNFDLKCEDFLALVKSDQKLLQATRSQQKYRFR
;
A
#
# COMPACT_ATOMS: atom_id res chain seq x y z
N GLU A 1 4.41 17.96 -18.85
CA GLU A 1 5.43 17.10 -19.46
C GLU A 1 4.93 16.59 -20.79
N SER A 2 5.80 16.56 -21.79
CA SER A 2 5.51 15.93 -23.08
C SER A 2 5.34 14.42 -22.88
N PHE A 3 4.48 13.76 -23.66
CA PHE A 3 4.30 12.31 -23.59
C PHE A 3 5.61 11.55 -23.74
N SER A 4 6.56 12.07 -24.52
CA SER A 4 7.89 11.46 -24.73
C SER A 4 8.72 11.38 -23.44
N GLU A 5 8.60 12.38 -22.57
CA GLU A 5 9.44 12.57 -21.37
C GLU A 5 8.99 11.70 -20.19
N LYS A 6 7.75 11.19 -20.22
CA LYS A 6 7.16 10.37 -19.16
C LYS A 6 7.81 9.00 -19.06
N ASN A 7 7.86 8.46 -17.83
CA ASN A 7 8.27 7.09 -17.63
C ASN A 7 7.20 6.10 -18.16
N VAL A 8 7.57 4.82 -18.28
CA VAL A 8 6.68 3.79 -18.88
C VAL A 8 5.35 3.68 -18.11
N MET A 9 5.37 3.79 -16.78
CA MET A 9 4.16 3.68 -15.96
C MET A 9 3.24 4.87 -16.19
N GLU A 10 3.78 6.08 -16.19
CA GLU A 10 3.03 7.33 -16.43
C GLU A 10 2.41 7.38 -17.82
N LYS A 11 3.09 6.82 -18.83
CA LYS A 11 2.56 6.68 -20.20
C LYS A 11 1.33 5.76 -20.22
N TRP A 12 1.41 4.58 -19.61
CA TRP A 12 0.28 3.66 -19.52
C TRP A 12 -0.88 4.22 -18.72
N VAL A 13 -0.59 4.86 -17.57
CA VAL A 13 -1.61 5.56 -16.80
C VAL A 13 -2.31 6.59 -17.67
N GLN A 14 -1.57 7.44 -18.41
CA GLN A 14 -2.18 8.43 -19.28
C GLN A 14 -3.03 7.81 -20.40
N ILE A 15 -2.58 6.73 -21.05
CA ILE A 15 -3.34 6.02 -22.09
C ILE A 15 -4.66 5.52 -21.53
N PHE A 16 -4.63 4.88 -20.34
CA PHE A 16 -5.84 4.34 -19.73
C PHE A 16 -6.74 5.41 -19.12
N SER A 17 -6.20 6.55 -18.66
CA SER A 17 -7.00 7.68 -18.16
C SER A 17 -7.89 8.31 -19.23
N VAL A 18 -7.50 8.24 -20.50
CA VAL A 18 -8.21 8.88 -21.63
C VAL A 18 -9.19 7.92 -22.28
N ASP A 19 -8.83 6.63 -22.42
CA ASP A 19 -9.53 5.70 -23.33
C ASP A 19 -10.20 4.48 -22.68
N VAL A 20 -10.18 4.33 -21.34
CA VAL A 20 -10.92 3.23 -20.65
C VAL A 20 -12.44 3.33 -20.86
N ALA A 21 -12.94 4.45 -21.38
CA ALA A 21 -14.32 4.59 -21.83
C ALA A 21 -14.64 3.84 -23.14
N SER A 22 -13.63 3.31 -23.85
CA SER A 22 -13.82 2.48 -25.04
C SER A 22 -13.50 1.02 -24.73
N ASP A 23 -14.45 0.11 -24.98
CA ASP A 23 -14.30 -1.35 -24.77
C ASP A 23 -13.08 -1.95 -25.50
N ASN A 24 -12.50 -1.22 -26.45
CA ASN A 24 -11.40 -1.64 -27.31
C ASN A 24 -10.06 -1.85 -26.58
N LEU A 25 -9.86 -1.29 -25.38
CA LEU A 25 -8.60 -1.38 -24.64
C LEU A 25 -8.68 -2.20 -23.35
N ASN A 26 -9.82 -2.83 -23.06
CA ASN A 26 -10.01 -3.56 -21.80
C ASN A 26 -9.02 -4.73 -21.63
N GLU A 27 -8.80 -5.52 -22.68
CA GLU A 27 -7.86 -6.65 -22.60
C GLU A 27 -6.40 -6.18 -22.49
N MET A 28 -6.06 -5.09 -23.17
CA MET A 28 -4.75 -4.44 -23.03
C MET A 28 -4.55 -3.88 -21.62
N PHE A 29 -5.58 -3.26 -21.03
CA PHE A 29 -5.55 -2.79 -19.65
C PHE A 29 -5.26 -3.93 -18.69
N LYS A 30 -6.01 -5.04 -18.76
CA LYS A 30 -5.78 -6.22 -17.91
C LYS A 30 -4.36 -6.76 -18.04
N LEU A 31 -3.87 -6.92 -19.28
CA LEU A 31 -2.53 -7.44 -19.54
C LEU A 31 -1.44 -6.52 -18.98
N VAL A 32 -1.54 -5.23 -19.25
CA VAL A 32 -0.56 -4.24 -18.79
C VAL A 32 -0.61 -4.10 -17.26
N SER A 33 -1.80 -4.06 -16.66
CA SER A 33 -1.95 -4.08 -15.20
C SER A 33 -1.31 -5.31 -14.57
N TYR A 34 -1.48 -6.49 -15.18
CA TYR A 34 -0.84 -7.71 -14.71
C TYR A 34 0.69 -7.62 -14.78
N ILE A 35 1.25 -7.23 -15.93
CA ILE A 35 2.70 -7.09 -16.11
C ILE A 35 3.29 -6.07 -15.11
N ILE A 36 2.63 -4.92 -14.94
CA ILE A 36 3.08 -3.86 -14.04
C ILE A 36 2.93 -4.25 -12.56
N SER A 37 1.99 -5.14 -12.22
CA SER A 37 1.86 -5.65 -10.86
C SER A 37 3.03 -6.54 -10.42
N ILE A 38 3.82 -7.03 -11.36
CA ILE A 38 5.00 -7.86 -11.10
C ILE A 38 6.20 -6.93 -10.85
N PRO A 39 6.78 -6.92 -9.63
CA PRO A 39 7.96 -6.13 -9.37
C PRO A 39 9.14 -6.65 -10.22
N VAL A 40 9.83 -5.73 -10.89
CA VAL A 40 10.94 -6.04 -11.81
C VAL A 40 12.20 -6.54 -11.08
N GLY A 41 12.25 -6.43 -9.76
CA GLY A 41 13.38 -6.92 -8.96
C GLY A 41 13.11 -6.99 -7.46
N ASN A 42 14.13 -7.39 -6.72
CA ASN A 42 14.02 -7.69 -5.29
C ASN A 42 13.99 -6.46 -4.37
N ALA A 43 14.24 -5.25 -4.89
CA ALA A 43 14.30 -4.04 -4.08
C ALA A 43 13.02 -3.81 -3.24
N PHE A 44 11.85 -4.15 -3.76
CA PHE A 44 10.60 -4.09 -2.99
C PHE A 44 10.59 -5.12 -1.85
N CYS A 45 10.95 -6.36 -2.13
CA CYS A 45 11.07 -7.43 -1.13
C CYS A 45 12.11 -7.09 -0.05
N GLU A 46 13.27 -6.56 -0.45
CA GLU A 46 14.32 -6.11 0.47
C GLU A 46 13.84 -4.99 1.38
N ARG A 47 13.06 -4.04 0.85
CA ARG A 47 12.41 -3.01 1.68
C ARG A 47 11.45 -3.63 2.70
N VAL A 48 10.64 -4.61 2.29
CA VAL A 48 9.76 -5.34 3.22
C VAL A 48 10.57 -6.04 4.31
N PHE A 49 11.66 -6.71 3.93
CA PHE A 49 12.53 -7.40 4.88
C PHE A 49 13.22 -6.45 5.85
N SER A 50 13.70 -5.29 5.38
CA SER A 50 14.30 -4.27 6.24
C SER A 50 13.30 -3.74 7.28
N ILE A 51 12.05 -3.46 6.87
CA ILE A 51 10.99 -3.05 7.81
C ILE A 51 10.69 -4.17 8.80
N MET A 52 10.57 -5.41 8.32
CA MET A 52 10.28 -6.58 9.16
C MET A 52 11.38 -6.81 10.20
N GLU A 53 12.64 -6.71 9.80
CA GLU A 53 13.80 -6.86 10.68
C GLU A 53 13.81 -5.76 11.75
N ALA A 54 13.56 -4.50 11.36
CA ALA A 54 13.44 -3.38 12.30
C ALA A 54 12.27 -3.51 13.29
N LEU A 55 11.22 -4.26 12.96
CA LEU A 55 10.10 -4.54 13.87
C LEU A 55 10.39 -5.72 14.81
N TRP A 56 11.30 -6.62 14.44
CA TRP A 56 11.61 -7.84 15.19
C TRP A 56 12.81 -7.69 16.15
N THR A 57 13.50 -6.54 16.16
CA THR A 57 14.63 -6.31 17.07
C THR A 57 14.20 -6.33 18.55
N LYS A 58 15.07 -6.88 19.41
CA LYS A 58 14.84 -7.15 20.85
C LYS A 58 14.35 -5.96 21.68
N GLU A 59 14.54 -4.73 21.20
CA GLU A 59 14.20 -3.48 21.89
C GLU A 59 12.71 -3.13 21.75
N ARG A 60 12.02 -3.66 20.73
CA ARG A 60 10.57 -3.57 20.59
C ARG A 60 9.92 -4.91 20.97
N ASN A 61 8.89 -4.81 21.80
CA ASN A 61 8.10 -5.90 22.35
C ASN A 61 7.77 -7.03 21.36
N ARG A 62 7.55 -8.24 21.88
CA ARG A 62 7.06 -9.44 21.18
C ARG A 62 5.71 -9.20 20.47
N LEU A 63 5.72 -8.48 19.36
CA LEU A 63 4.55 -8.30 18.50
C LEU A 63 4.13 -9.68 17.97
N SER A 64 2.83 -9.93 17.96
CA SER A 64 2.32 -11.10 17.24
C SER A 64 2.58 -10.94 15.74
N ILE A 65 2.69 -12.06 15.03
CA ILE A 65 2.87 -12.07 13.55
C ILE A 65 1.77 -11.23 12.87
N SER A 66 0.54 -11.27 13.38
CA SER A 66 -0.58 -10.49 12.87
C SER A 66 -0.35 -8.97 12.97
N GLN A 67 0.26 -8.51 14.06
CA GLN A 67 0.58 -7.10 14.28
C GLN A 67 1.75 -6.66 13.40
N VAL A 68 2.80 -7.49 13.28
CA VAL A 68 3.93 -7.22 12.38
C VAL A 68 3.44 -7.08 10.94
N LYS A 69 2.57 -7.99 10.47
CA LYS A 69 1.97 -7.92 9.13
C LYS A 69 1.18 -6.63 8.93
N SER A 70 0.34 -6.25 9.91
CA SER A 70 -0.49 -5.04 9.83
C SER A 70 0.37 -3.77 9.78
N GLU A 71 1.42 -3.69 10.60
CA GLU A 71 2.36 -2.56 10.64
C GLU A 71 3.13 -2.43 9.31
N ILE A 72 3.62 -3.53 8.74
CA ILE A 72 4.27 -3.53 7.42
C ILE A 72 3.30 -3.01 6.35
N GLN A 73 2.05 -3.47 6.36
CA GLN A 73 1.03 -3.00 5.41
C GLN A 73 0.76 -1.50 5.55
N VAL A 74 0.67 -0.99 6.78
CA VAL A 74 0.48 0.45 6.99
C VAL A 74 1.67 1.23 6.45
N ARG A 75 2.91 0.85 6.79
CA ARG A 75 4.12 1.58 6.36
C ARG A 75 4.35 1.55 4.85
N LEU A 76 3.93 0.50 4.16
CA LEU A 76 4.15 0.37 2.71
C LEU A 76 3.06 1.03 1.88
N ASN A 77 1.81 1.07 2.38
CA ASN A 77 0.68 1.58 1.60
C ASN A 77 0.34 3.05 1.88
N PHE A 78 0.75 3.60 3.03
CA PHE A 78 0.54 5.01 3.37
C PHE A 78 1.85 5.78 3.22
N ASP A 79 2.05 6.38 2.05
CA ASP A 79 3.15 7.33 1.81
C ASP A 79 2.78 8.73 2.34
N LEU A 80 2.56 8.80 3.66
CA LEU A 80 2.17 10.01 4.37
C LEU A 80 3.17 10.29 5.47
N LYS A 81 3.42 11.58 5.73
CA LYS A 81 4.11 11.97 6.97
C LYS A 81 3.25 11.59 8.16
N CYS A 82 3.89 11.35 9.31
CA CYS A 82 3.18 10.96 10.54
C CYS A 82 2.05 11.94 10.92
N GLU A 83 2.25 13.24 10.69
CA GLU A 83 1.26 14.29 10.96
C GLU A 83 0.02 14.14 10.08
N ASP A 84 0.22 13.94 8.78
CA ASP A 84 -0.85 13.75 7.79
C ASP A 84 -1.58 12.43 8.02
N PHE A 85 -0.84 11.36 8.32
CA PHE A 85 -1.42 10.07 8.67
C PHE A 85 -2.28 10.16 9.93
N LEU A 86 -1.82 10.88 10.96
CA LEU A 86 -2.59 11.11 12.17
C LEU A 86 -3.87 11.88 11.89
N ALA A 87 -3.80 12.91 11.04
CA ALA A 87 -4.99 13.67 10.62
C ALA A 87 -5.98 12.78 9.85
N LEU A 88 -5.49 11.93 8.93
CA LEU A 88 -6.29 10.95 8.21
C LEU A 88 -7.00 9.96 9.15
N VAL A 89 -6.26 9.37 10.10
CA VAL A 89 -6.84 8.41 11.06
C VAL A 89 -7.88 9.08 11.96
N LYS A 90 -7.67 10.35 12.33
CA LYS A 90 -8.62 11.12 13.16
C LYS A 90 -9.90 11.50 12.41
N SER A 91 -9.86 11.62 11.09
CA SER A 91 -11.05 11.94 10.30
C SER A 91 -11.94 10.70 10.06
N ASP A 92 -11.37 9.49 10.11
CA ASP A 92 -12.12 8.25 9.98
C ASP A 92 -12.82 7.83 11.29
N GLN A 93 -14.06 8.29 11.45
CA GLN A 93 -14.90 7.95 12.60
C GLN A 93 -15.17 6.45 12.73
N LYS A 94 -15.25 5.70 11.63
CA LYS A 94 -15.51 4.25 11.68
C LYS A 94 -14.29 3.53 12.23
N LEU A 95 -13.09 3.91 11.78
CA LEU A 95 -11.83 3.38 12.30
C LEU A 95 -11.65 3.68 13.79
N LEU A 96 -11.98 4.90 14.23
CA LEU A 96 -11.90 5.28 15.64
C LEU A 96 -12.88 4.48 16.51
N GLN A 97 -14.11 4.29 16.03
CA GLN A 97 -15.11 3.45 16.72
C GLN A 97 -14.65 1.98 16.81
N ALA A 98 -14.14 1.42 15.71
CA ALA A 98 -13.61 0.06 15.68
C ALA A 98 -12.42 -0.11 16.64
N THR A 99 -11.52 0.88 16.68
CA THR A 99 -10.37 0.91 17.60
C THR A 99 -10.79 0.99 19.05
N ARG A 100 -11.85 1.73 19.38
CA ARG A 100 -12.42 1.80 20.73
C ARG A 100 -13.19 0.53 21.11
N SER A 101 -13.71 -0.19 20.13
CA SER A 101 -14.51 -1.40 20.38
C SER A 101 -13.70 -2.46 21.13
N GLN A 102 -14.40 -3.21 21.98
CA GLN A 102 -13.80 -4.34 22.69
C GLN A 102 -13.73 -5.61 21.84
N GLN A 103 -14.29 -5.61 20.63
CA GLN A 103 -14.32 -6.76 19.71
C GLN A 103 -12.92 -7.27 19.34
N LYS A 104 -11.90 -6.40 19.47
CA LYS A 104 -10.49 -6.76 19.26
C LYS A 104 -9.90 -7.64 20.36
N TYR A 105 -10.54 -7.75 21.52
CA TYR A 105 -10.11 -8.61 22.61
C TYR A 105 -11.00 -9.86 22.68
N ARG A 106 -10.37 -11.03 22.70
CA ARG A 106 -11.05 -12.25 23.14
C ARG A 106 -10.96 -12.31 24.66
N PHE A 107 -12.03 -11.93 25.34
CA PHE A 107 -12.14 -12.17 26.78
C PHE A 107 -12.22 -13.68 27.01
N ARG A 108 -11.41 -14.18 27.94
CA ARG A 108 -11.45 -15.58 28.41
C ARG A 108 -12.51 -15.72 29.50
#